data_AF-A0A5C4JEM6-F1
#
_entry.id   AF-A0A5C4JEM6-F1
#
_cell.length_a   1.000
_cell.length_b   1.000
_cell.length_c   1.000
_cell.angle_alpha   90.00
_cell.angle_beta   90.00
_cell.angle_gamma   90.00
#
_symmetry.space_group_name_H-M   'P 1'
#
loop_
_entity.id
_entity.type
_entity.pdbx_description
1 polymer ?
#
loop_
_entity_poly.entity_id
_entity_poly.type
_entity_poly.pdbx_seq_one_letter_code
_entity_poly.pdbx_strand_id
1 'polypeptide(L)'
;MRHAVQSSAVLSRAVLFGGLAVLAAVPPVVAAVRTSPARPAPHQTAALSDGGARRDAPRVVAYRGLSLAVPAGWEVHDLDRDPSRCVRYDRHAVYLGRPGPQPDCPARLVGRTEAIHVQPADRARPAAHGRVSRTVVHGSQLAAFTVPQTVDQEARLTVPEADVTITAVYGTDPAGLQRTLRNARLVAAQTTGERTPVPSTPPVPPIPSVPPIPPVPPVPPVPSAPSAPPAHSAPPAHSEAALASVRSEPTPPVPSVPSLPDLGTGLDMGSEPDMASEPDSPHARPEGQDSAAKPTLDRRPWVRGKGFDTCTAPSLAAMRAWRPSFKVTNIYIGGAARGCAQPNLTRGWVRQVRDMGYRITPTYVGLQAPCGSRPQRFTAKNAASEGAKAAVDAARKARGLGIPEGAPIYYDMEAYRGKQPGCRAAVLRFVDNWVRRLKKAGYEPCLYSSVKSAIRDVGRSEGISRPVAVWFANWDGRARVYGDPFIPDEWWSPHRRIKQYRGGHRETHGGVTINIDNNIVDGRVY
;
A
#
# COMPACT_ATOMS: atom_id res chain seq x y z
N MET A 1 41.05 27.00 62.12
CA MET A 1 40.58 27.93 61.07
C MET A 1 39.17 27.46 60.67
N ARG A 2 38.14 27.69 61.49
CA ARG A 2 37.15 28.79 61.47
C ARG A 2 36.52 29.08 60.09
N HIS A 3 35.24 28.67 59.96
CA HIS A 3 34.05 29.32 59.35
C HIS A 3 34.13 29.81 57.89
N ALA A 4 33.06 30.02 57.12
CA ALA A 4 31.64 29.64 57.05
C ALA A 4 31.10 30.41 55.80
N VAL A 5 30.03 29.90 55.17
CA VAL A 5 28.82 30.62 54.70
C VAL A 5 28.97 32.09 54.19
N GLN A 6 28.50 32.42 52.97
CA GLN A 6 27.24 33.17 52.70
C GLN A 6 27.19 33.80 51.29
N SER A 7 25.97 33.79 50.72
CA SER A 7 25.50 34.56 49.57
C SER A 7 25.63 36.08 49.74
N SER A 8 25.68 36.83 48.63
CA SER A 8 24.86 38.04 48.42
C SER A 8 24.90 38.52 46.97
N ALA A 9 23.72 38.91 46.48
CA ALA A 9 23.48 39.66 45.25
C ALA A 9 23.87 41.15 45.43
N VAL A 10 23.74 41.94 44.35
CA VAL A 10 23.00 43.22 44.28
C VAL A 10 23.67 44.29 43.37
N LEU A 11 22.79 44.96 42.61
CA LEU A 11 22.79 46.34 42.08
C LEU A 11 23.28 46.68 40.64
N SER A 12 22.26 47.01 39.86
CA SER A 12 22.20 47.90 38.69
C SER A 12 22.92 49.24 38.86
N ARG A 13 23.42 49.81 37.75
CA ARG A 13 23.16 51.22 37.35
C ARG A 13 23.65 51.53 35.93
N ALA A 14 22.77 52.14 35.16
CA ALA A 14 23.04 52.82 33.90
C ALA A 14 23.49 54.27 34.15
N VAL A 15 24.30 54.84 33.26
CA VAL A 15 24.54 56.30 33.13
C VAL A 15 24.62 56.68 31.64
N LEU A 16 23.81 57.68 31.27
CA LEU A 16 23.75 58.43 30.01
C LEU A 16 24.85 59.51 29.91
N PHE A 17 25.10 60.03 28.69
CA PHE A 17 25.33 61.45 28.27
C PHE A 17 26.07 61.42 26.91
N GLY A 18 25.82 62.21 25.86
CA GLY A 18 24.89 63.28 25.47
C GLY A 18 24.96 63.34 23.91
N GLY A 19 24.04 63.91 23.14
CA GLY A 19 23.34 65.19 23.29
C GLY A 19 23.90 66.19 22.27
N LEU A 20 23.24 66.36 21.11
CA LEU A 20 23.23 67.62 20.37
C LEU A 20 21.95 67.71 19.53
N ALA A 21 21.19 68.76 19.82
CA ALA A 21 19.89 69.10 19.25
C ALA A 21 20.02 70.38 18.43
N VAL A 22 19.20 70.53 17.39
CA VAL A 22 18.68 71.85 16.96
C VAL A 22 17.20 71.68 16.62
N LEU A 23 16.39 72.56 17.25
CA LEU A 23 14.94 72.66 17.18
C LEU A 23 14.44 73.41 15.94
N ALA A 24 13.21 73.10 15.52
CA ALA A 24 12.22 74.11 15.14
C ALA A 24 10.81 73.67 15.61
N ALA A 25 10.15 74.52 16.41
CA ALA A 25 8.76 74.44 16.87
C ALA A 25 7.78 74.85 15.73
N VAL A 26 6.45 74.61 15.72
CA VAL A 26 5.35 74.96 16.66
C VAL A 26 4.06 74.12 16.31
N PRO A 27 2.85 74.28 16.93
CA PRO A 27 2.18 73.42 17.93
C PRO A 27 0.85 72.72 17.44
N PRO A 28 0.03 72.05 18.30
CA PRO A 28 -0.87 70.94 17.94
C PRO A 28 -2.38 71.26 17.96
N VAL A 29 -3.20 70.35 17.42
CA VAL A 29 -4.65 70.26 17.71
C VAL A 29 -5.06 68.82 18.04
N VAL A 30 -5.87 68.74 19.09
CA VAL A 30 -6.33 67.61 19.93
C VAL A 30 -7.50 66.85 19.28
N ALA A 31 -7.60 65.52 19.49
CA ALA A 31 -8.85 64.86 19.91
C ALA A 31 -8.70 63.33 20.15
N ALA A 32 -8.70 62.98 21.44
CA ALA A 32 -9.40 61.90 22.14
C ALA A 32 -9.48 60.47 21.54
N VAL A 33 -8.82 59.55 22.27
CA VAL A 33 -9.05 58.10 22.28
C VAL A 33 -10.32 57.77 23.09
N ARG A 34 -11.13 56.82 22.61
CA ARG A 34 -12.04 56.00 23.45
C ARG A 34 -11.89 54.52 23.10
N THR A 35 -11.92 53.70 24.14
CA THR A 35 -11.64 52.25 24.19
C THR A 35 -12.91 51.39 24.20
N SER A 36 -12.91 50.30 23.40
CA SER A 36 -13.56 48.96 23.59
C SER A 36 -15.11 48.85 23.68
N PRO A 37 -15.79 47.67 23.58
CA PRO A 37 -15.48 46.32 23.02
C PRO A 37 -16.64 45.63 22.19
N ALA A 38 -16.38 44.40 21.67
CA ALA A 38 -17.28 43.24 21.37
C ALA A 38 -18.18 43.11 20.09
N ARG A 39 -18.19 41.86 19.54
CA ARG A 39 -18.91 41.20 18.39
C ARG A 39 -20.46 41.34 18.38
N PRO A 40 -21.27 40.94 17.33
CA PRO A 40 -21.05 40.05 16.15
C PRO A 40 -21.61 40.56 14.77
N ALA A 41 -21.53 39.72 13.70
CA ALA A 41 -21.88 39.96 12.28
C ALA A 41 -23.39 40.17 11.97
N PRO A 42 -23.82 40.76 10.80
CA PRO A 42 -24.02 39.98 9.56
C PRO A 42 -23.95 40.71 8.18
N HIS A 43 -23.75 39.91 7.11
CA HIS A 43 -24.31 39.92 5.73
C HIS A 43 -24.36 41.14 4.76
N GLN A 44 -24.01 40.81 3.49
CA GLN A 44 -24.45 41.38 2.18
C GLN A 44 -23.78 42.71 1.75
N THR A 45 -23.38 42.98 0.49
CA THR A 45 -23.58 42.35 -0.83
C THR A 45 -22.55 42.98 -1.77
N ALA A 46 -21.84 42.17 -2.57
CA ALA A 46 -21.05 42.65 -3.70
C ALA A 46 -21.83 42.42 -5.00
N ALA A 47 -21.91 43.43 -5.87
CA ALA A 47 -22.48 43.31 -7.21
C ALA A 47 -21.67 44.12 -8.25
N LEU A 48 -21.13 43.35 -9.21
CA LEU A 48 -21.04 43.60 -10.67
C LEU A 48 -20.19 44.80 -11.15
N SER A 49 -19.30 44.66 -12.15
CA SER A 49 -19.60 44.10 -13.47
C SER A 49 -18.47 43.28 -14.12
N ASP A 50 -18.85 42.05 -14.47
CA ASP A 50 -18.85 41.45 -15.82
C ASP A 50 -17.56 41.36 -16.64
N GLY A 51 -16.86 40.23 -16.46
CA GLY A 51 -16.07 39.56 -17.49
C GLY A 51 -16.66 38.17 -17.68
N GLY A 52 -17.40 37.97 -18.78
CA GLY A 52 -18.23 36.80 -19.03
C GLY A 52 -17.52 35.46 -18.78
N ALA A 53 -18.10 34.67 -17.86
CA ALA A 53 -17.82 33.26 -17.78
C ALA A 53 -18.27 32.60 -19.08
N ARG A 54 -17.31 32.23 -19.93
CA ARG A 54 -17.53 31.22 -20.96
C ARG A 54 -18.01 29.97 -20.22
N ARG A 55 -19.30 29.66 -20.31
CA ARG A 55 -19.82 28.35 -19.88
C ARG A 55 -19.13 27.34 -20.79
N ASP A 56 -18.03 26.74 -20.33
CA ASP A 56 -17.37 25.67 -21.07
C ASP A 56 -18.41 24.57 -21.31
N ALA A 57 -18.80 24.41 -22.58
CA ALA A 57 -19.70 23.35 -22.98
C ALA A 57 -19.06 22.01 -22.53
N PRO A 58 -19.82 21.10 -21.91
CA PRO A 58 -19.27 19.84 -21.44
C PRO A 58 -18.64 19.10 -22.62
N ARG A 59 -17.37 18.72 -22.49
CA ARG A 59 -16.65 17.99 -23.53
C ARG A 59 -17.36 16.65 -23.75
N VAL A 60 -17.93 16.44 -24.92
CA VAL A 60 -18.58 15.16 -25.25
C VAL A 60 -17.57 14.22 -25.89
N VAL A 61 -17.50 12.99 -25.41
CA VAL A 61 -16.70 11.92 -26.03
C VAL A 61 -17.62 10.83 -26.57
N ALA A 62 -17.23 10.20 -27.68
CA ALA A 62 -17.99 9.12 -28.29
C ALA A 62 -17.11 7.87 -28.43
N TYR A 63 -17.67 6.70 -28.11
CA TYR A 63 -17.01 5.41 -28.26
C TYR A 63 -18.03 4.34 -28.63
N ARG A 64 -17.86 3.73 -29.81
CA ARG A 64 -18.74 2.67 -30.35
C ARG A 64 -20.25 2.99 -30.29
N GLY A 65 -20.61 4.23 -30.63
CA GLY A 65 -22.02 4.67 -30.64
C GLY A 65 -22.54 5.15 -29.27
N LEU A 66 -21.79 4.99 -28.18
CA LEU A 66 -22.09 5.63 -26.90
C LEU A 66 -21.43 7.01 -26.82
N SER A 67 -22.22 8.05 -26.54
CA SER A 67 -21.74 9.38 -26.20
C SER A 67 -21.84 9.65 -24.70
N LEU A 68 -20.84 10.34 -24.15
CA LEU A 68 -20.76 10.69 -22.75
C LEU A 68 -20.30 12.15 -22.61
N ALA A 69 -21.08 12.95 -21.88
CA ALA A 69 -20.64 14.27 -21.44
C ALA A 69 -19.62 14.14 -20.32
N VAL A 70 -18.40 14.61 -20.56
CA VAL A 70 -17.29 14.57 -19.60
C VAL A 70 -17.37 15.82 -18.72
N PRO A 71 -17.46 15.67 -17.38
CA PRO A 71 -17.49 16.83 -16.49
C PRO A 71 -16.22 17.69 -16.62
N ALA A 72 -16.35 18.98 -16.33
CA ALA A 72 -15.22 19.90 -16.36
C ALA A 72 -14.12 19.42 -15.40
N GLY A 73 -12.86 19.49 -15.85
CA GLY A 73 -11.69 19.06 -15.10
C GLY A 73 -11.40 17.56 -15.12
N TRP A 74 -12.23 16.73 -15.77
CA TRP A 74 -11.93 15.31 -15.95
C TRP A 74 -10.99 15.07 -17.13
N GLU A 75 -10.05 14.15 -16.94
CA GLU A 75 -9.17 13.68 -18.00
C GLU A 75 -9.91 12.72 -18.95
N VAL A 76 -9.48 12.63 -20.21
CA VAL A 76 -9.98 11.64 -21.17
C VAL A 76 -8.80 10.92 -21.79
N HIS A 77 -8.78 9.60 -21.67
CA HIS A 77 -7.71 8.74 -22.17
C HIS A 77 -8.28 7.71 -23.16
N ASP A 78 -7.72 7.67 -24.37
CA ASP A 78 -8.05 6.69 -25.40
C ASP A 78 -6.99 5.57 -25.36
N LEU A 79 -7.38 4.43 -24.79
CA LEU A 79 -6.53 3.26 -24.59
C LEU A 79 -6.31 2.48 -25.89
N ASP A 80 -7.19 2.63 -26.89
CA ASP A 80 -6.97 2.03 -28.20
C ASP A 80 -5.84 2.76 -28.94
N ARG A 81 -5.54 4.02 -28.56
CA ARG A 81 -4.40 4.82 -29.07
C ARG A 81 -3.16 4.78 -28.17
N ASP A 82 -3.33 4.72 -26.85
CA ASP A 82 -2.24 4.61 -25.86
C ASP A 82 -2.46 3.37 -24.96
N PRO A 83 -2.15 2.16 -25.45
CA PRO A 83 -2.41 0.92 -24.72
C PRO A 83 -1.50 0.74 -23.50
N SER A 84 -0.41 1.49 -23.39
CA SER A 84 0.45 1.57 -22.19
C SER A 84 -0.16 2.39 -21.06
N ARG A 85 -1.22 3.18 -21.31
CA ARG A 85 -1.85 4.01 -20.29
C ARG A 85 -2.51 3.17 -19.21
N CYS A 86 -2.12 3.41 -17.96
CA CYS A 86 -2.80 2.80 -16.83
C CYS A 86 -4.22 3.35 -16.64
N VAL A 87 -5.19 2.45 -16.49
CA VAL A 87 -6.53 2.80 -16.00
C VAL A 87 -6.45 3.10 -14.51
N ARG A 88 -6.75 4.33 -14.14
CA ARG A 88 -6.69 4.82 -12.75
C ARG A 88 -8.05 5.26 -12.27
N TYR A 89 -8.60 4.52 -11.31
CA TYR A 89 -9.86 4.87 -10.65
C TYR A 89 -9.70 5.85 -9.47
N ASP A 90 -8.46 6.24 -9.16
CA ASP A 90 -8.15 7.27 -8.17
C ASP A 90 -8.14 8.69 -8.75
N ARG A 91 -8.58 8.87 -10.00
CA ARG A 91 -8.61 10.17 -10.69
C ARG A 91 -9.91 10.35 -11.44
N HIS A 92 -10.37 11.59 -11.48
CA HIS A 92 -11.48 12.03 -12.33
C HIS A 92 -11.11 11.87 -13.80
N ALA A 93 -11.53 10.76 -14.41
CA ALA A 93 -11.13 10.42 -15.76
C ALA A 93 -12.15 9.53 -16.47
N VAL A 94 -12.20 9.69 -17.80
CA VAL A 94 -12.87 8.77 -18.72
C VAL A 94 -11.83 8.01 -19.53
N TYR A 95 -11.89 6.68 -19.48
CA TYR A 95 -11.05 5.79 -20.27
C TYR A 95 -11.89 5.13 -21.36
N LEU A 96 -11.40 5.15 -22.60
CA LEU A 96 -12.07 4.57 -23.77
C LEU A 96 -11.19 3.46 -24.34
N GLY A 97 -11.72 2.26 -24.55
CA GLY A 97 -10.97 1.14 -25.12
C GLY A 97 -10.48 0.10 -24.11
N ARG A 98 -9.69 -0.86 -24.59
CA ARG A 98 -9.09 -1.89 -23.71
C ARG A 98 -7.67 -1.48 -23.31
N PRO A 99 -7.31 -1.58 -22.01
CA PRO A 99 -5.91 -1.45 -21.63
C PRO A 99 -5.08 -2.55 -22.31
N GLY A 100 -3.86 -2.22 -22.71
CA GLY A 100 -2.93 -3.18 -23.29
C GLY A 100 -2.50 -4.28 -22.31
N PRO A 101 -1.74 -5.29 -22.77
CA PRO A 101 -1.30 -6.40 -21.92
C PRO A 101 -0.29 -5.99 -20.83
N GLN A 102 0.33 -4.81 -20.95
CA GLN A 102 1.33 -4.28 -20.01
C GLN A 102 1.14 -2.77 -19.81
N PRO A 103 0.07 -2.33 -19.12
CA PRO A 103 -0.13 -0.93 -18.83
C PRO A 103 0.87 -0.46 -17.75
N ASP A 104 1.39 0.76 -17.88
CA ASP A 104 2.34 1.40 -16.98
C ASP A 104 1.66 1.84 -15.68
N CYS A 105 1.19 0.86 -14.92
CA CYS A 105 0.48 1.08 -13.69
C CYS A 105 1.42 1.25 -12.50
N PRO A 106 1.22 2.27 -11.65
CA PRO A 106 1.81 2.32 -10.32
C PRO A 106 1.49 1.03 -9.56
N ALA A 107 2.47 0.48 -8.84
CA ALA A 107 2.29 -0.78 -8.11
C ALA A 107 1.23 -0.71 -7.00
N ARG A 108 0.79 0.51 -6.63
CA ARG A 108 -0.47 0.72 -5.89
C ARG A 108 -1.22 1.95 -6.37
N LEU A 109 -2.41 1.71 -6.91
CA LEU A 109 -3.45 2.71 -7.13
C LEU A 109 -4.33 2.78 -5.88
N VAL A 110 -4.59 4.00 -5.43
CA VAL A 110 -5.04 4.29 -4.09
C VAL A 110 -6.06 5.41 -4.15
N GLY A 111 -7.21 5.21 -3.51
CA GLY A 111 -8.34 6.11 -3.62
C GLY A 111 -9.26 5.68 -4.76
N ARG A 112 -10.55 5.93 -4.57
CA ARG A 112 -11.55 5.87 -5.64
C ARG A 112 -12.20 7.23 -5.69
N THR A 113 -12.44 7.69 -6.89
CA THR A 113 -13.20 8.89 -7.19
C THR A 113 -14.06 8.57 -8.40
N GLU A 114 -14.87 9.53 -8.82
CA GLU A 114 -15.74 9.38 -9.96
C GLU A 114 -14.87 9.19 -11.20
N ALA A 115 -14.91 7.99 -11.78
CA ALA A 115 -14.15 7.59 -12.96
C ALA A 115 -14.98 6.63 -13.80
N ILE A 116 -14.88 6.72 -15.13
CA ILE A 116 -15.64 5.88 -16.06
C ILE A 116 -14.67 5.20 -17.02
N HIS A 117 -14.81 3.89 -17.20
CA HIS A 117 -14.08 3.13 -18.20
C HIS A 117 -15.05 2.43 -19.14
N VAL A 118 -15.03 2.80 -20.41
CA VAL A 118 -15.85 2.23 -21.48
C VAL A 118 -14.97 1.35 -22.35
N GLN A 119 -15.31 0.08 -22.47
CA GLN A 119 -14.56 -0.89 -23.27
C GLN A 119 -15.52 -1.72 -24.15
N PRO A 120 -15.04 -2.36 -25.24
CA PRO A 120 -15.83 -3.32 -25.99
C PRO A 120 -16.34 -4.46 -25.10
N ALA A 121 -17.59 -4.88 -25.31
CA ALA A 121 -18.20 -5.97 -24.55
C ALA A 121 -17.40 -7.28 -24.71
N ASP A 122 -17.22 -7.99 -23.61
CA ASP A 122 -16.51 -9.27 -23.61
C ASP A 122 -17.43 -10.36 -24.19
N ARG A 123 -17.27 -10.69 -25.48
CA ARG A 123 -18.07 -11.74 -26.14
C ARG A 123 -17.65 -13.18 -25.82
N ALA A 124 -16.65 -13.40 -24.96
CA ALA A 124 -16.12 -14.72 -24.64
C ALA A 124 -15.76 -14.88 -23.15
N ARG A 125 -16.78 -15.12 -22.32
CA ARG A 125 -16.74 -16.04 -21.17
C ARG A 125 -18.10 -16.01 -20.44
N PRO A 126 -18.68 -17.17 -20.08
CA PRO A 126 -19.80 -17.21 -19.14
C PRO A 126 -19.40 -16.46 -17.86
N ALA A 127 -20.33 -15.70 -17.30
CA ALA A 127 -20.10 -14.96 -16.06
C ALA A 127 -19.61 -15.93 -14.97
N ALA A 128 -18.34 -15.80 -14.58
CA ALA A 128 -17.83 -16.48 -13.40
C ALA A 128 -18.65 -15.99 -12.19
N HIS A 129 -19.37 -16.91 -11.56
CA HIS A 129 -20.37 -16.64 -10.53
C HIS A 129 -19.75 -15.99 -9.29
N GLY A 130 -20.21 -14.76 -8.98
CA GLY A 130 -19.84 -13.99 -7.77
C GLY A 130 -20.08 -12.50 -7.99
N ARG A 131 -21.34 -12.06 -7.78
CA ARG A 131 -21.94 -10.79 -8.26
C ARG A 131 -21.21 -9.49 -7.84
N VAL A 132 -20.62 -8.81 -8.81
CA VAL A 132 -21.13 -7.47 -9.16
C VAL A 132 -22.06 -7.74 -10.32
N SER A 133 -23.38 -7.56 -10.15
CA SER A 133 -24.34 -7.84 -11.22
C SER A 133 -23.90 -7.07 -12.47
N ARG A 134 -23.54 -7.79 -13.54
CA ARG A 134 -23.43 -7.20 -14.88
C ARG A 134 -24.85 -6.82 -15.26
N THR A 135 -25.26 -5.61 -14.91
CA THR A 135 -26.58 -5.12 -15.23
C THR A 135 -26.58 -4.81 -16.72
N VAL A 136 -27.41 -5.52 -17.47
CA VAL A 136 -27.71 -5.11 -18.84
C VAL A 136 -28.60 -3.89 -18.74
N VAL A 137 -28.15 -2.78 -19.30
CA VAL A 137 -28.88 -1.52 -19.33
C VAL A 137 -28.96 -1.10 -20.78
N HIS A 138 -30.16 -1.09 -21.33
CA HIS A 138 -30.39 -0.58 -22.68
C HIS A 138 -30.04 0.90 -22.75
N GLY A 139 -29.59 1.38 -23.91
CA GLY A 139 -29.15 2.77 -24.05
C GLY A 139 -30.22 3.80 -23.68
N SER A 140 -31.50 3.48 -23.91
CA SER A 140 -32.65 4.30 -23.50
C SER A 140 -32.85 4.36 -21.98
N GLN A 141 -32.35 3.38 -21.24
CA GLN A 141 -32.48 3.25 -19.79
C GLN A 141 -31.26 3.78 -19.04
N LEU A 142 -30.14 4.06 -19.74
CA LEU A 142 -28.88 4.48 -19.13
C LEU A 142 -29.02 5.79 -18.34
N ALA A 143 -29.82 6.73 -18.85
CA ALA A 143 -30.09 7.99 -18.17
C ALA A 143 -30.94 7.82 -16.90
N ALA A 144 -31.78 6.80 -16.82
CA ALA A 144 -32.64 6.52 -15.67
C ALA A 144 -31.97 5.57 -14.65
N PHE A 145 -30.80 5.00 -14.99
CA PHE A 145 -30.10 4.06 -14.13
C PHE A 145 -29.65 4.72 -12.82
N THR A 146 -30.01 4.10 -11.70
CA THR A 146 -29.56 4.52 -10.36
C THR A 146 -28.32 3.74 -9.98
N VAL A 147 -27.24 4.44 -9.67
CA VAL A 147 -25.98 3.80 -9.29
C VAL A 147 -26.13 3.22 -7.87
N PRO A 148 -26.03 1.89 -7.68
CA PRO A 148 -26.15 1.31 -6.36
C PRO A 148 -24.95 1.68 -5.49
N GLN A 149 -25.19 1.91 -4.19
CA GLN A 149 -24.11 2.00 -3.21
C GLN A 149 -23.60 0.59 -2.89
N THR A 150 -22.46 0.22 -3.48
CA THR A 150 -21.76 -1.04 -3.26
C THR A 150 -20.52 -0.86 -2.39
N VAL A 151 -20.11 -1.92 -1.70
CA VAL A 151 -18.86 -1.96 -0.91
C VAL A 151 -17.61 -1.73 -1.75
N ASP A 152 -17.67 -2.12 -3.02
CA ASP A 152 -16.57 -1.96 -3.99
C ASP A 152 -16.55 -0.57 -4.66
N GLN A 153 -17.56 0.26 -4.37
CA GLN A 153 -17.75 1.59 -4.96
C GLN A 153 -17.69 1.53 -6.50
N GLU A 154 -18.38 0.55 -7.08
CA GLU A 154 -18.36 0.22 -8.51
C GLU A 154 -19.74 -0.24 -9.00
N ALA A 155 -20.09 0.18 -10.22
CA ALA A 155 -21.18 -0.34 -11.01
C ALA A 155 -20.65 -0.78 -12.39
N ARG A 156 -21.04 -1.98 -12.85
CA ARG A 156 -20.66 -2.48 -14.18
C ARG A 156 -21.89 -2.72 -15.04
N LEU A 157 -22.01 -1.95 -16.11
CA LEU A 157 -23.18 -1.93 -17.01
C LEU A 157 -22.78 -2.48 -18.38
N THR A 158 -23.61 -3.33 -18.97
CA THR A 158 -23.46 -3.74 -20.37
C THR A 158 -24.51 -3.02 -21.19
N VAL A 159 -24.10 -2.36 -22.27
CA VAL A 159 -24.97 -1.66 -23.22
C VAL A 159 -24.88 -2.40 -24.56
N PRO A 160 -25.79 -3.36 -24.83
CA PRO A 160 -25.70 -4.25 -25.98
C PRO A 160 -25.71 -3.51 -27.32
N GLU A 161 -26.48 -2.43 -27.43
CA GLU A 161 -26.68 -1.66 -28.67
C GLU A 161 -25.40 -0.98 -29.15
N ALA A 162 -24.48 -0.67 -28.22
CA ALA A 162 -23.16 -0.11 -28.52
C ALA A 162 -22.04 -1.16 -28.45
N ASP A 163 -22.35 -2.42 -28.12
CA ASP A 163 -21.37 -3.49 -27.86
C ASP A 163 -20.29 -3.05 -26.84
N VAL A 164 -20.70 -2.39 -25.74
CA VAL A 164 -19.78 -1.89 -24.71
C VAL A 164 -20.12 -2.39 -23.31
N THR A 165 -19.08 -2.46 -22.47
CA THR A 165 -19.18 -2.54 -21.01
C THR A 165 -18.68 -1.23 -20.42
N ILE A 166 -19.48 -0.63 -19.55
CA ILE A 166 -19.14 0.55 -18.75
C ILE A 166 -18.79 0.08 -17.34
N THR A 167 -17.57 0.33 -16.90
CA THR A 167 -17.16 0.22 -15.49
C THR A 167 -17.14 1.62 -14.89
N ALA A 168 -18.08 1.88 -13.99
CA ALA A 168 -18.33 3.17 -13.38
C ALA A 168 -17.93 3.09 -11.90
N VAL A 169 -16.97 3.92 -11.50
CA VAL A 169 -16.37 3.93 -10.17
C VAL A 169 -16.66 5.26 -9.50
N TYR A 170 -16.90 5.26 -8.19
CA TYR A 170 -17.13 6.48 -7.40
C TYR A 170 -16.33 6.46 -6.11
N GLY A 171 -16.21 7.62 -5.46
CA GLY A 171 -15.61 7.73 -4.13
C GLY A 171 -16.59 7.31 -3.04
N THR A 172 -16.84 8.20 -2.08
CA THR A 172 -17.79 7.95 -0.98
C THR A 172 -19.25 8.14 -1.39
N ASP A 173 -19.52 8.96 -2.41
CA ASP A 173 -20.87 9.34 -2.85
C ASP A 173 -21.04 9.09 -4.36
N PRO A 174 -22.00 8.25 -4.80
CA PRO A 174 -22.24 8.02 -6.22
C PRO A 174 -22.90 9.19 -6.95
N ALA A 175 -23.34 10.26 -6.28
CA ALA A 175 -24.10 11.34 -6.91
C ALA A 175 -23.37 12.02 -8.08
N GLY A 176 -22.06 12.21 -7.98
CA GLY A 176 -21.23 12.75 -9.06
C GLY A 176 -21.18 11.84 -10.28
N LEU A 177 -21.02 10.54 -10.05
CA LEU A 177 -21.05 9.52 -11.09
C LEU A 177 -22.44 9.40 -11.73
N GLN A 178 -23.50 9.46 -10.92
CA GLN A 178 -24.89 9.39 -11.37
C GLN A 178 -25.23 10.56 -12.30
N ARG A 179 -24.78 11.78 -12.00
CA ARG A 179 -24.95 12.94 -12.92
C ARG A 179 -24.26 12.72 -14.26
N THR A 180 -23.11 12.05 -14.25
CA THR A 180 -22.34 11.79 -15.48
C THR A 180 -23.03 10.73 -16.34
N LEU A 181 -23.49 9.62 -15.74
CA LEU A 181 -24.24 8.56 -16.45
C LEU A 181 -25.60 9.04 -16.96
N ARG A 182 -26.29 9.95 -16.24
CA ARG A 182 -27.55 10.57 -16.70
C ARG A 182 -27.45 11.26 -18.06
N ASN A 183 -26.26 11.75 -18.40
CA ASN A 183 -25.99 12.45 -19.65
C ASN A 183 -25.44 11.54 -20.75
N ALA A 184 -25.29 10.24 -20.48
CA ALA A 184 -24.87 9.27 -21.48
C ALA A 184 -26.01 8.98 -22.46
N ARG A 185 -25.72 8.97 -23.76
CA ARG A 185 -26.71 8.74 -24.82
C ARG A 185 -26.12 7.83 -25.89
N LEU A 186 -26.95 6.93 -26.43
CA LEU A 186 -26.62 6.33 -27.72
C LEU A 186 -26.77 7.40 -28.80
N VAL A 187 -25.71 7.62 -29.56
CA VAL A 187 -25.80 8.34 -30.83
C VAL A 187 -26.25 7.30 -31.83
N ALA A 188 -27.34 7.57 -32.55
CA ALA A 188 -27.69 6.75 -33.71
C ALA A 188 -26.43 6.57 -34.54
N ALA A 189 -26.11 5.33 -34.92
CA ALA A 189 -25.01 5.08 -35.84
C ALA A 189 -25.20 6.08 -36.99
N GLN A 190 -24.28 7.04 -37.10
CA GLN A 190 -24.24 7.85 -38.29
C GLN A 190 -23.94 6.83 -39.37
N THR A 191 -24.99 6.47 -40.11
CA THR A 191 -24.88 6.01 -41.49
C THR A 191 -23.78 6.85 -42.08
N THR A 192 -22.70 6.18 -42.46
CA THR A 192 -21.54 6.73 -43.13
C THR A 192 -21.96 7.82 -44.10
N GLY A 193 -21.94 9.06 -43.64
CA GLY A 193 -21.95 10.24 -44.49
C GLY A 193 -20.58 10.29 -45.12
N GLU A 194 -20.52 9.74 -46.33
CA GLU A 194 -19.69 10.25 -47.42
C GLU A 194 -18.26 10.62 -47.02
N ARG A 195 -17.40 9.61 -46.94
CA ARG A 195 -15.97 9.85 -47.18
C ARG A 195 -15.84 10.36 -48.60
N THR A 196 -15.47 11.63 -48.73
CA THR A 196 -14.83 12.17 -49.93
C THR A 196 -13.77 11.16 -50.40
N PRO A 197 -13.77 10.73 -51.67
CA PRO A 197 -12.81 9.74 -52.15
C PRO A 197 -11.40 10.34 -52.13
N VAL A 198 -10.52 9.76 -51.31
CA VAL A 198 -9.07 10.02 -51.36
C VAL A 198 -8.48 9.21 -52.51
N PRO A 199 -7.56 9.73 -53.33
CA PRO A 199 -7.12 9.08 -54.56
C PRO A 199 -6.39 7.76 -54.28
N SER A 200 -6.69 6.77 -55.11
CA SER A 200 -6.04 5.46 -55.14
C SER A 200 -4.52 5.58 -55.25
N THR A 201 -3.80 4.99 -54.30
CA THR A 201 -2.34 4.81 -54.36
C THR A 201 -2.00 3.79 -55.46
N PRO A 202 -0.97 4.02 -56.31
CA PRO A 202 -0.63 3.11 -57.40
C PRO A 202 -0.07 1.77 -56.88
N PRO A 203 -0.18 0.68 -57.68
CA PRO A 203 0.23 -0.66 -57.24
C PRO A 203 1.75 -0.76 -57.06
N VAL A 204 2.15 -1.34 -55.93
CA VAL A 204 3.55 -1.69 -55.61
C VAL A 204 3.96 -2.91 -56.45
N PRO A 205 5.13 -2.91 -57.11
CA PRO A 205 5.60 -4.05 -57.91
C PRO A 205 5.97 -5.27 -57.03
N PRO A 206 5.93 -6.50 -57.58
CA PRO A 206 6.21 -7.71 -56.81
C PRO A 206 7.67 -7.77 -56.37
N ILE A 207 7.86 -8.13 -55.09
CA ILE A 207 9.17 -8.36 -54.46
C ILE A 207 9.76 -9.68 -55.01
N PRO A 208 11.04 -9.73 -55.44
CA PRO A 208 11.66 -10.96 -55.91
C PRO A 208 11.87 -11.98 -54.78
N SER A 209 11.71 -13.26 -55.10
CA SER A 209 11.82 -14.39 -54.18
C SER A 209 13.22 -14.49 -53.56
N VAL A 210 13.27 -14.56 -52.23
CA VAL A 210 14.49 -14.77 -51.44
C VAL A 210 14.94 -16.23 -51.59
N PRO A 211 16.20 -16.53 -51.94
CA PRO A 211 16.71 -17.90 -52.01
C PRO A 211 16.85 -18.53 -50.61
N PRO A 212 16.76 -19.86 -50.48
CA PRO A 212 16.82 -20.54 -49.19
C PRO A 212 18.18 -20.40 -48.51
N ILE A 213 18.13 -20.25 -47.18
CA ILE A 213 19.27 -20.10 -46.28
C ILE A 213 20.07 -21.43 -46.25
N PRO A 214 21.41 -21.43 -46.42
CA PRO A 214 22.22 -22.64 -46.31
C PRO A 214 22.27 -23.16 -44.85
N PRO A 215 22.46 -24.47 -44.64
CA PRO A 215 22.47 -25.06 -43.30
C PRO A 215 23.67 -24.57 -42.48
N VAL A 216 23.40 -24.30 -41.20
CA VAL A 216 24.37 -23.83 -40.21
C VAL A 216 25.41 -24.94 -39.93
N PRO A 217 26.73 -24.63 -39.94
CA PRO A 217 27.76 -25.62 -39.59
C PRO A 217 27.72 -25.99 -38.10
N PRO A 218 28.15 -27.21 -37.72
CA PRO A 218 28.14 -27.65 -36.34
C PRO A 218 29.11 -26.85 -35.47
N VAL A 219 28.67 -26.54 -34.24
CA VAL A 219 29.42 -25.80 -33.23
C VAL A 219 30.61 -26.65 -32.75
N PRO A 220 31.85 -26.11 -32.69
CA PRO A 220 33.00 -26.85 -32.16
C PRO A 220 32.87 -27.08 -30.63
N PRO A 221 33.44 -28.17 -30.10
CA PRO A 221 33.36 -28.47 -28.67
C PRO A 221 34.11 -27.42 -27.84
N VAL A 222 33.49 -27.01 -26.73
CA VAL A 222 34.04 -26.07 -25.75
C VAL A 222 35.21 -26.75 -25.01
N PRO A 223 36.40 -26.12 -24.90
CA PRO A 223 37.50 -26.69 -24.14
C PRO A 223 37.18 -26.69 -22.62
N SER A 224 37.54 -27.77 -21.94
CA SER A 224 37.39 -27.93 -20.50
C SER A 224 38.21 -26.88 -19.73
N ALA A 225 37.58 -26.24 -18.74
CA ALA A 225 38.23 -25.28 -17.85
C ALA A 225 39.33 -25.97 -16.99
N PRO A 226 40.44 -25.28 -16.68
CA PRO A 226 41.47 -25.83 -15.81
C PRO A 226 40.99 -25.87 -14.35
N SER A 227 41.39 -26.94 -13.65
CA SER A 227 41.11 -27.16 -12.23
C SER A 227 41.74 -26.07 -11.35
N ALA A 228 40.99 -25.63 -10.33
CA ALA A 228 41.44 -24.67 -9.34
C ALA A 228 42.60 -25.24 -8.47
N PRO A 229 43.57 -24.40 -8.05
CA PRO A 229 44.63 -24.83 -7.14
C PRO A 229 44.13 -25.02 -5.69
N PRO A 230 44.80 -25.86 -4.88
CA PRO A 230 44.37 -26.17 -3.52
C PRO A 230 44.55 -24.99 -2.56
N ALA A 231 43.65 -24.92 -1.58
CA ALA A 231 43.62 -23.90 -0.54
C ALA A 231 44.87 -23.96 0.36
N HIS A 232 45.50 -22.81 0.58
CA HIS A 232 46.55 -22.64 1.59
C HIS A 232 45.95 -22.61 3.00
N SER A 233 46.54 -23.41 3.88
CA SER A 233 46.26 -23.54 5.30
C SER A 233 46.48 -22.24 6.07
N ALA A 234 45.52 -21.89 6.94
CA ALA A 234 45.66 -20.80 7.91
C ALA A 234 46.57 -21.24 9.09
N PRO A 235 47.43 -20.35 9.63
CA PRO A 235 48.22 -20.63 10.82
C PRO A 235 47.41 -20.45 12.12
N PRO A 236 47.85 -21.07 13.24
CA PRO A 236 47.05 -21.18 14.46
C PRO A 236 47.13 -19.92 15.35
N ALA A 237 46.10 -19.80 16.19
CA ALA A 237 45.93 -18.75 17.18
C ALA A 237 47.02 -18.79 18.27
N HIS A 238 47.55 -17.62 18.61
CA HIS A 238 48.27 -17.39 19.86
C HIS A 238 47.36 -16.70 20.87
N SER A 239 47.25 -17.33 22.04
CA SER A 239 46.72 -16.78 23.27
C SER A 239 47.53 -15.58 23.75
N GLU A 240 46.85 -14.55 24.24
CA GLU A 240 47.31 -13.82 25.43
C GLU A 240 46.11 -13.40 26.27
N ALA A 241 46.19 -13.74 27.55
CA ALA A 241 45.31 -13.31 28.62
C ALA A 241 46.10 -12.34 29.50
N ALA A 242 45.53 -11.15 29.78
CA ALA A 242 45.76 -10.36 31.00
C ALA A 242 44.69 -9.25 31.04
N LEU A 243 43.63 -9.43 31.83
CA LEU A 243 43.44 -8.85 33.18
C LEU A 243 43.12 -7.34 33.18
N ALA A 244 41.85 -7.00 33.39
CA ALA A 244 41.46 -5.91 34.28
C ALA A 244 40.04 -6.17 34.84
N SER A 245 40.01 -6.40 36.14
CA SER A 245 38.85 -6.63 37.00
C SER A 245 38.08 -5.31 37.22
N VAL A 246 36.76 -5.29 37.00
CA VAL A 246 35.85 -4.34 37.66
C VAL A 246 34.56 -5.06 38.06
N ARG A 247 34.24 -4.90 39.35
CA ARG A 247 33.16 -5.49 40.14
C ARG A 247 31.77 -5.35 39.50
N SER A 248 30.98 -6.42 39.57
CA SER A 248 29.53 -6.37 39.44
C SER A 248 28.90 -5.98 40.78
N GLU A 249 28.11 -4.90 40.80
CA GLU A 249 27.19 -4.59 41.89
C GLU A 249 25.88 -5.39 41.73
N PRO A 250 25.22 -5.78 42.84
CA PRO A 250 23.99 -6.56 42.81
C PRO A 250 22.78 -5.69 42.48
N THR A 251 21.92 -6.19 41.59
CA THR A 251 20.62 -5.59 41.27
C THR A 251 19.62 -5.84 42.41
N PRO A 252 18.81 -4.86 42.85
CA PRO A 252 17.83 -5.07 43.92
C PRO A 252 16.62 -5.90 43.45
N PRO A 253 15.96 -6.66 44.35
CA PRO A 253 14.81 -7.48 44.00
C PRO A 253 13.55 -6.64 43.76
N VAL A 254 12.75 -7.04 42.77
CA VAL A 254 11.42 -6.50 42.46
C VAL A 254 10.41 -7.09 43.47
N PRO A 255 9.52 -6.29 44.09
CA PRO A 255 8.55 -6.82 45.03
C PRO A 255 7.38 -7.53 44.34
N SER A 256 7.04 -8.69 44.89
CA SER A 256 5.88 -9.53 44.55
C SER A 256 4.56 -8.86 44.95
N VAL A 257 3.57 -8.88 44.07
CA VAL A 257 2.19 -8.42 44.35
C VAL A 257 1.39 -9.61 44.93
N PRO A 258 0.71 -9.46 46.08
CA PRO A 258 -0.05 -10.56 46.68
C PRO A 258 -1.43 -10.74 46.05
N SER A 259 -1.83 -12.02 45.91
CA SER A 259 -3.17 -12.49 45.56
C SER A 259 -4.18 -12.16 46.67
N LEU A 260 -5.37 -11.71 46.28
CA LEU A 260 -6.51 -11.52 47.18
C LEU A 260 -7.16 -12.86 47.55
N PRO A 261 -7.64 -13.04 48.79
CA PRO A 261 -8.37 -14.22 49.20
C PRO A 261 -9.87 -14.12 48.92
N ASP A 262 -10.45 -15.29 48.64
CA ASP A 262 -11.87 -15.59 48.54
C ASP A 262 -12.47 -15.66 49.95
N LEU A 263 -13.59 -14.99 50.19
CA LEU A 263 -14.37 -15.09 51.43
C LEU A 263 -15.83 -15.32 51.07
N GLY A 264 -16.24 -16.58 51.21
CA GLY A 264 -17.63 -16.97 51.33
C GLY A 264 -18.09 -16.87 52.78
N THR A 265 -19.30 -16.34 52.97
CA THR A 265 -20.16 -16.66 54.12
C THR A 265 -21.59 -16.74 53.60
N GLY A 266 -22.19 -17.92 53.74
CA GLY A 266 -23.61 -18.14 53.50
C GLY A 266 -24.47 -17.70 54.67
N LEU A 267 -25.76 -17.52 54.38
CA LEU A 267 -26.85 -17.71 55.32
C LEU A 267 -27.99 -18.45 54.60
N ASP A 268 -28.56 -19.34 55.40
CA ASP A 268 -29.50 -20.43 55.19
C ASP A 268 -30.95 -19.98 54.91
N MET A 269 -31.76 -20.85 54.26
CA MET A 269 -33.03 -21.43 54.78
C MET A 269 -33.98 -21.92 53.65
N GLY A 270 -34.33 -23.21 53.68
CA GLY A 270 -35.73 -23.65 53.53
C GLY A 270 -36.16 -24.50 52.31
N SER A 271 -36.22 -25.82 52.55
CA SER A 271 -37.38 -26.71 52.28
C SER A 271 -37.46 -27.52 50.96
N GLU A 272 -37.29 -28.82 51.14
CA GLU A 272 -37.62 -29.98 50.28
C GLU A 272 -39.14 -30.35 50.38
N PRO A 273 -39.72 -31.24 49.53
CA PRO A 273 -39.41 -32.69 49.60
C PRO A 273 -39.41 -33.50 48.28
N ASP A 274 -38.55 -34.53 48.31
CA ASP A 274 -38.64 -35.93 47.85
C ASP A 274 -39.74 -36.40 46.87
N MET A 275 -39.29 -37.17 45.86
CA MET A 275 -39.92 -38.43 45.43
C MET A 275 -38.88 -39.39 44.77
N ALA A 276 -38.48 -40.41 45.54
CA ALA A 276 -38.19 -41.83 45.24
C ALA A 276 -37.40 -42.30 43.96
N SER A 277 -36.21 -42.86 44.21
CA SER A 277 -35.63 -44.21 43.88
C SER A 277 -36.30 -45.09 42.79
N GLU A 278 -35.66 -45.92 41.93
CA GLU A 278 -34.34 -46.61 41.77
C GLU A 278 -34.41 -47.42 40.41
N PRO A 279 -33.48 -48.32 39.97
CA PRO A 279 -32.01 -48.28 39.88
C PRO A 279 -31.41 -48.80 38.52
N ASP A 280 -30.08 -48.67 38.40
CA ASP A 280 -29.11 -49.62 37.82
C ASP A 280 -28.72 -49.67 36.31
N SER A 281 -27.40 -49.46 36.14
CA SER A 281 -26.44 -50.09 35.22
C SER A 281 -26.11 -49.52 33.83
N PRO A 282 -24.83 -49.68 33.39
CA PRO A 282 -24.12 -48.72 32.55
C PRO A 282 -23.79 -49.27 31.15
N HIS A 283 -24.08 -48.49 30.11
CA HIS A 283 -23.52 -48.74 28.78
C HIS A 283 -22.74 -47.54 28.27
N ALA A 284 -21.43 -47.75 28.27
CA ALA A 284 -20.38 -46.89 27.75
C ALA A 284 -20.73 -46.35 26.36
N ARG A 285 -20.67 -45.03 26.21
CA ARG A 285 -20.56 -44.39 24.89
C ARG A 285 -19.09 -44.44 24.47
N PRO A 286 -18.79 -44.75 23.20
CA PRO A 286 -17.41 -44.79 22.74
C PRO A 286 -16.83 -43.38 22.71
N GLU A 287 -15.85 -43.13 23.59
CA GLU A 287 -14.91 -42.02 23.45
C GLU A 287 -14.00 -42.32 22.28
N GLY A 288 -14.19 -41.56 21.20
CA GLY A 288 -13.41 -41.70 19.98
C GLY A 288 -13.69 -40.58 19.01
N GLN A 289 -13.83 -39.35 19.51
CA GLN A 289 -13.73 -38.16 18.68
C GLN A 289 -12.36 -37.54 18.91
N ASP A 290 -11.48 -37.91 18.00
CA ASP A 290 -10.18 -37.31 17.72
C ASP A 290 -10.27 -35.78 17.86
N SER A 291 -9.80 -35.26 19.01
CA SER A 291 -9.66 -33.83 19.23
C SER A 291 -8.57 -33.37 18.28
N ALA A 292 -8.97 -32.90 17.10
CA ALA A 292 -8.06 -32.34 16.12
C ALA A 292 -7.17 -31.30 16.82
N ALA A 293 -5.92 -31.69 17.09
CA ALA A 293 -4.96 -30.84 17.77
C ALA A 293 -4.91 -29.49 17.05
N LYS A 294 -5.09 -28.40 17.78
CA LYS A 294 -4.95 -27.04 17.22
C LYS A 294 -3.65 -26.99 16.43
N PRO A 295 -3.64 -26.58 15.16
CA PRO A 295 -2.42 -26.52 14.37
C PRO A 295 -1.38 -25.73 15.14
N THR A 296 -0.27 -26.37 15.52
CA THR A 296 0.84 -25.66 16.15
C THR A 296 1.35 -24.65 15.14
N LEU A 297 1.18 -23.36 15.44
CA LEU A 297 1.69 -22.28 14.61
C LEU A 297 3.20 -22.48 14.45
N ASP A 298 3.63 -22.72 13.22
CA ASP A 298 5.04 -22.79 12.86
C ASP A 298 5.76 -21.56 13.43
N ARG A 299 6.66 -21.77 14.39
CA ARG A 299 7.34 -20.68 15.12
C ARG A 299 8.54 -20.14 14.36
N ARG A 300 8.88 -20.71 13.19
CA ARG A 300 9.98 -20.17 12.37
C ARG A 300 9.69 -18.71 12.04
N PRO A 301 10.72 -17.85 12.02
CA PRO A 301 10.55 -16.44 11.65
C PRO A 301 10.28 -16.25 10.15
N TRP A 302 10.22 -17.33 9.37
CA TRP A 302 9.99 -17.38 7.94
C TRP A 302 9.02 -18.51 7.57
N VAL A 303 8.46 -18.45 6.35
CA VAL A 303 7.59 -19.50 5.79
C VAL A 303 7.84 -19.66 4.28
N ARG A 304 7.41 -20.80 3.74
CA ARG A 304 7.26 -21.02 2.31
C ARG A 304 5.81 -21.18 1.88
N GLY A 305 5.42 -20.51 0.80
CA GLY A 305 4.13 -20.75 0.16
C GLY A 305 3.54 -19.52 -0.54
N LYS A 306 2.33 -19.71 -1.09
CA LYS A 306 1.57 -18.64 -1.72
C LYS A 306 1.16 -17.60 -0.69
N GLY A 307 1.36 -16.34 -1.05
CA GLY A 307 0.82 -15.20 -0.33
C GLY A 307 0.02 -14.28 -1.24
N PHE A 308 -0.69 -13.35 -0.64
CA PHE A 308 -1.34 -12.27 -1.36
C PHE A 308 -1.27 -10.98 -0.57
N ASP A 309 -1.42 -9.87 -1.27
CA ASP A 309 -1.70 -8.59 -0.65
C ASP A 309 -2.90 -7.93 -1.32
N THR A 310 -3.64 -7.15 -0.54
CA THR A 310 -4.79 -6.39 -1.00
C THR A 310 -4.89 -5.11 -0.20
N CYS A 311 -5.47 -4.08 -0.80
CA CYS A 311 -5.39 -2.72 -0.28
C CYS A 311 -6.04 -2.59 1.11
N THR A 312 -7.20 -3.20 1.32
CA THR A 312 -7.94 -3.18 2.59
C THR A 312 -7.88 -4.56 3.25
N ALA A 313 -7.56 -4.63 4.55
CA ALA A 313 -7.64 -5.88 5.30
C ALA A 313 -9.01 -6.56 5.11
N PRO A 314 -9.08 -7.80 4.59
CA PRO A 314 -10.36 -8.47 4.33
C PRO A 314 -11.16 -8.75 5.60
N SER A 315 -12.44 -9.06 5.46
CA SER A 315 -13.23 -9.55 6.60
C SER A 315 -12.72 -10.93 7.06
N LEU A 316 -13.00 -11.32 8.31
CA LEU A 316 -12.60 -12.63 8.82
C LEU A 316 -13.27 -13.79 8.05
N ALA A 317 -14.48 -13.58 7.52
CA ALA A 317 -15.15 -14.55 6.66
C ALA A 317 -14.39 -14.75 5.34
N ALA A 318 -13.94 -13.65 4.71
CA ALA A 318 -13.10 -13.71 3.53
C ALA A 318 -11.77 -14.41 3.82
N MET A 319 -11.12 -14.10 4.95
CA MET A 319 -9.88 -14.76 5.35
C MET A 319 -10.07 -16.28 5.53
N ARG A 320 -11.16 -16.74 6.16
CA ARG A 320 -11.49 -18.17 6.25
C ARG A 320 -11.68 -18.81 4.87
N ALA A 321 -12.47 -18.18 4.00
CA ALA A 321 -12.73 -18.69 2.64
C ALA A 321 -11.45 -18.81 1.79
N TRP A 322 -10.48 -17.92 2.02
CA TRP A 322 -9.23 -17.86 1.25
C TRP A 322 -8.10 -18.72 1.84
N ARG A 323 -8.24 -19.22 3.07
CA ARG A 323 -7.17 -19.92 3.80
C ARG A 323 -6.67 -21.18 3.09
N PRO A 324 -7.50 -21.98 2.41
CA PRO A 324 -7.02 -23.13 1.65
C PRO A 324 -6.05 -22.75 0.52
N SER A 325 -6.20 -21.55 -0.05
CA SER A 325 -5.45 -21.10 -1.25
C SER A 325 -4.16 -20.37 -0.91
N PHE A 326 -4.13 -19.67 0.24
CA PHE A 326 -3.01 -18.83 0.64
C PHE A 326 -2.57 -19.10 2.07
N LYS A 327 -1.24 -19.13 2.26
CA LYS A 327 -0.61 -19.28 3.58
C LYS A 327 -0.25 -17.93 4.20
N VAL A 328 -0.02 -16.92 3.37
CA VAL A 328 0.51 -15.62 3.79
C VAL A 328 -0.40 -14.49 3.31
N THR A 329 -0.63 -13.51 4.17
CA THR A 329 -1.34 -12.27 3.81
C THR A 329 -0.51 -11.06 4.21
N ASN A 330 -0.49 -10.01 3.41
CA ASN A 330 0.08 -8.74 3.81
C ASN A 330 -0.98 -7.83 4.45
N ILE A 331 -0.55 -6.98 5.39
CA ILE A 331 -1.39 -5.92 5.97
C ILE A 331 -0.67 -4.56 5.92
N TYR A 332 -1.44 -3.49 5.70
CA TYR A 332 -0.92 -2.13 5.66
C TYR A 332 -1.13 -1.39 6.99
N ILE A 333 -0.10 -1.41 7.84
CA ILE A 333 -0.20 -1.01 9.25
C ILE A 333 -0.21 0.51 9.47
N GLY A 334 0.22 1.30 8.48
CA GLY A 334 0.24 2.76 8.58
C GLY A 334 1.08 3.43 7.51
N GLY A 335 1.33 4.73 7.73
CA GLY A 335 2.19 5.57 6.90
C GLY A 335 1.43 6.62 6.07
N ALA A 336 2.11 7.72 5.77
CA ALA A 336 1.53 8.89 5.10
C ALA A 336 1.07 8.60 3.66
N ALA A 337 1.67 7.62 2.99
CA ALA A 337 1.27 7.18 1.65
C ALA A 337 0.39 5.92 1.68
N ARG A 338 -0.10 5.49 2.86
CA ARG A 338 -1.04 4.37 2.95
C ARG A 338 -2.36 4.76 2.32
N GLY A 339 -2.82 3.92 1.41
CA GLY A 339 -3.87 4.34 0.51
C GLY A 339 -5.30 3.97 0.84
N CYS A 340 -5.51 2.77 1.35
CA CYS A 340 -6.85 2.34 1.75
C CYS A 340 -7.07 2.52 3.23
N ALA A 341 -8.31 2.89 3.57
CA ALA A 341 -8.82 2.72 4.91
C ALA A 341 -8.69 1.25 5.34
N GLN A 342 -8.54 1.03 6.64
CA GLN A 342 -8.36 -0.31 7.20
C GLN A 342 -9.44 -0.61 8.25
N PRO A 343 -10.74 -0.63 7.88
CA PRO A 343 -11.84 -0.78 8.84
C PRO A 343 -11.77 -2.10 9.63
N ASN A 344 -11.23 -3.17 9.02
CA ASN A 344 -11.12 -4.47 9.68
C ASN A 344 -9.80 -4.64 10.47
N LEU A 345 -8.77 -3.82 10.21
CA LEU A 345 -7.43 -4.08 10.76
C LEU A 345 -7.34 -3.64 12.22
N THR A 346 -7.59 -4.59 13.11
CA THR A 346 -7.52 -4.42 14.56
C THR A 346 -6.59 -5.47 15.18
N ARG A 347 -6.23 -5.30 16.45
CA ARG A 347 -5.54 -6.35 17.23
C ARG A 347 -6.32 -7.66 17.21
N GLY A 348 -7.65 -7.60 17.35
CA GLY A 348 -8.52 -8.77 17.32
C GLY A 348 -8.51 -9.48 15.97
N TRP A 349 -8.45 -8.71 14.87
CA TRP A 349 -8.32 -9.28 13.53
C TRP A 349 -6.98 -9.97 13.33
N VAL A 350 -5.87 -9.32 13.72
CA VAL A 350 -4.52 -9.90 13.62
C VAL A 350 -4.44 -11.23 14.36
N ARG A 351 -4.94 -11.27 15.60
CA ARG A 351 -4.99 -12.51 16.39
C ARG A 351 -5.79 -13.60 15.68
N GLN A 352 -7.02 -13.31 15.27
CA GLN A 352 -7.88 -14.32 14.64
C GLN A 352 -7.32 -14.84 13.31
N VAL A 353 -6.70 -13.98 12.50
CA VAL A 353 -6.04 -14.40 11.25
C VAL A 353 -4.81 -15.26 11.53
N ARG A 354 -4.06 -14.96 12.59
CA ARG A 354 -2.97 -15.84 13.08
C ARG A 354 -3.50 -17.18 13.56
N ASP A 355 -4.60 -17.20 14.31
CA ASP A 355 -5.23 -18.43 14.82
C ASP A 355 -5.82 -19.28 13.68
N MET A 356 -6.23 -18.68 12.56
CA MET A 356 -6.56 -19.39 11.31
C MET A 356 -5.34 -20.02 10.62
N GLY A 357 -4.14 -19.79 11.13
CA GLY A 357 -2.88 -20.32 10.61
C GLY A 357 -2.30 -19.52 9.44
N TYR A 358 -2.72 -18.26 9.22
CA TYR A 358 -2.02 -17.38 8.28
C TYR A 358 -0.70 -16.87 8.88
N ARG A 359 0.30 -16.72 8.03
CA ARG A 359 1.42 -15.82 8.28
C ARG A 359 1.12 -14.42 7.75
N ILE A 360 1.64 -13.40 8.41
CA ILE A 360 1.34 -12.00 8.12
C ILE A 360 2.61 -11.27 7.70
N THR A 361 2.52 -10.44 6.66
CA THR A 361 3.57 -9.49 6.26
C THR A 361 3.12 -8.08 6.68
N PRO A 362 3.59 -7.52 7.80
CA PRO A 362 3.25 -6.16 8.19
C PRO A 362 4.02 -5.15 7.32
N THR A 363 3.31 -4.27 6.63
CA THR A 363 3.89 -3.30 5.70
C THR A 363 3.50 -1.87 6.05
N TYR A 364 4.49 -0.97 6.06
CA TYR A 364 4.35 0.44 6.40
C TYR A 364 4.61 1.33 5.17
N VAL A 365 3.62 2.12 4.78
CA VAL A 365 3.62 2.90 3.53
C VAL A 365 3.90 4.38 3.82
N GLY A 366 5.17 4.68 4.11
CA GLY A 366 5.62 6.03 4.48
C GLY A 366 5.84 6.99 3.31
N LEU A 367 6.61 8.06 3.53
CA LEU A 367 6.99 9.01 2.48
C LEU A 367 7.82 8.36 1.37
N GLN A 368 7.47 8.64 0.12
CA GLN A 368 8.07 8.02 -1.05
C GLN A 368 9.28 8.80 -1.57
N ALA A 369 10.06 8.16 -2.45
CA ALA A 369 11.24 8.74 -3.06
C ALA A 369 10.97 10.12 -3.72
N PRO A 370 11.91 11.08 -3.64
CA PRO A 370 11.72 12.42 -4.20
C PRO A 370 11.44 12.42 -5.70
N CYS A 371 12.00 11.46 -6.44
CA CYS A 371 11.82 11.29 -7.88
C CYS A 371 10.67 10.34 -8.27
N GLY A 372 9.79 9.99 -7.32
CA GLY A 372 8.56 9.24 -7.58
C GLY A 372 7.39 10.15 -7.97
N SER A 373 6.28 9.54 -8.40
CA SER A 373 5.05 10.25 -8.80
C SER A 373 4.06 10.49 -7.66
N ARG A 374 4.28 9.88 -6.48
CA ARG A 374 3.41 10.00 -5.30
C ARG A 374 3.46 11.41 -4.72
N PRO A 375 2.38 11.99 -4.19
CA PRO A 375 2.45 13.32 -3.57
C PRO A 375 3.21 13.32 -2.25
N GLN A 376 3.06 12.28 -1.41
CA GLN A 376 3.75 12.17 -0.14
C GLN A 376 5.21 11.73 -0.35
N ARG A 377 6.12 12.71 -0.43
CA ARG A 377 7.54 12.49 -0.72
C ARG A 377 8.43 13.07 0.38
N PHE A 378 9.57 12.43 0.60
CA PHE A 378 10.69 13.06 1.29
C PHE A 378 11.61 13.76 0.27
N THR A 379 12.53 14.56 0.79
CA THR A 379 13.56 15.29 0.03
C THR A 379 14.94 14.71 0.32
N ALA A 380 15.94 15.06 -0.47
CA ALA A 380 17.32 14.68 -0.18
C ALA A 380 17.79 15.16 1.21
N LYS A 381 17.31 16.32 1.67
CA LYS A 381 17.72 16.95 2.94
C LYS A 381 17.16 16.22 4.17
N ASN A 382 15.90 15.77 4.12
CA ASN A 382 15.23 15.13 5.27
C ASN A 382 15.17 13.60 5.18
N ALA A 383 15.75 12.98 4.15
CA ALA A 383 15.71 11.53 3.94
C ALA A 383 16.09 10.70 5.20
N ALA A 384 17.18 11.08 5.87
CA ALA A 384 17.62 10.39 7.09
C ALA A 384 16.59 10.49 8.22
N SER A 385 16.12 11.71 8.51
CA SER A 385 15.14 11.94 9.58
C SER A 385 13.80 11.27 9.27
N GLU A 386 13.34 11.29 8.01
CA GLU A 386 12.07 10.69 7.63
C GLU A 386 12.13 9.14 7.66
N GLY A 387 13.29 8.54 7.33
CA GLY A 387 13.50 7.10 7.50
C GLY A 387 13.41 6.69 8.98
N ALA A 388 14.03 7.45 9.87
CA ALA A 388 13.95 7.20 11.32
C ALA A 388 12.54 7.43 11.89
N LYS A 389 11.84 8.49 11.48
CA LYS A 389 10.45 8.75 11.91
C LYS A 389 9.51 7.64 11.46
N ALA A 390 9.64 7.19 10.20
CA ALA A 390 8.87 6.07 9.69
C ALA A 390 9.05 4.81 10.53
N ALA A 391 10.28 4.49 10.93
CA ALA A 391 10.57 3.32 11.77
C ALA A 391 9.89 3.40 13.14
N VAL A 392 9.93 4.56 13.80
CA VAL A 392 9.25 4.78 15.09
C VAL A 392 7.74 4.65 14.94
N ASP A 393 7.18 5.22 13.87
CA ASP A 393 5.73 5.13 13.61
C ASP A 393 5.30 3.70 13.32
N ALA A 394 6.04 2.99 12.48
CA ALA A 394 5.76 1.61 12.13
C ALA A 394 5.81 0.69 13.36
N ALA A 395 6.84 0.83 14.21
CA ALA A 395 6.94 0.09 15.46
C ALA A 395 5.76 0.37 16.40
N ARG A 396 5.33 1.64 16.53
CA ARG A 396 4.15 2.00 17.34
C ARG A 396 2.86 1.38 16.79
N LYS A 397 2.66 1.42 15.47
CA LYS A 397 1.49 0.83 14.81
C LYS A 397 1.48 -0.70 14.96
N ALA A 398 2.62 -1.35 14.81
CA ALA A 398 2.77 -2.78 15.02
C ALA A 398 2.43 -3.19 16.47
N ARG A 399 2.99 -2.48 17.47
CA ARG A 399 2.65 -2.68 18.90
C ARG A 399 1.15 -2.51 19.14
N GLY A 400 0.53 -1.49 18.54
CA GLY A 400 -0.91 -1.24 18.65
C GLY A 400 -1.77 -2.40 18.14
N LEU A 401 -1.34 -3.04 17.06
CA LEU A 401 -1.97 -4.24 16.48
C LEU A 401 -1.62 -5.54 17.21
N GLY A 402 -0.76 -5.49 18.24
CA GLY A 402 -0.32 -6.67 18.99
C GLY A 402 0.66 -7.56 18.23
N ILE A 403 1.37 -6.99 17.25
CA ILE A 403 2.51 -7.66 16.61
C ILE A 403 3.68 -7.54 17.60
N PRO A 404 4.33 -8.65 17.99
CA PRO A 404 5.38 -8.64 19.00
C PRO A 404 6.69 -8.06 18.48
N GLU A 405 7.56 -7.65 19.41
CA GLU A 405 8.97 -7.36 19.10
C GLU A 405 9.65 -8.60 18.47
N GLY A 406 10.66 -8.36 17.65
CA GLY A 406 11.33 -9.37 16.81
C GLY A 406 10.57 -9.72 15.53
N ALA A 407 9.32 -9.29 15.36
CA ALA A 407 8.59 -9.49 14.12
C ALA A 407 9.13 -8.62 12.97
N PRO A 408 9.01 -9.07 11.71
CA PRO A 408 9.39 -8.26 10.55
C PRO A 408 8.40 -7.13 10.30
N ILE A 409 8.91 -5.98 9.87
CA ILE A 409 8.11 -4.90 9.28
C ILE A 409 8.76 -4.46 7.98
N TYR A 410 7.99 -4.49 6.89
CA TYR A 410 8.43 -4.08 5.57
C TYR A 410 8.14 -2.59 5.37
N TYR A 411 9.17 -1.80 5.10
CA TYR A 411 8.95 -0.46 4.58
C TYR A 411 8.55 -0.53 3.12
N ASP A 412 7.55 0.25 2.74
CA ASP A 412 7.13 0.34 1.36
C ASP A 412 7.80 1.49 0.61
N MET A 413 8.84 1.18 -0.15
CA MET A 413 9.50 2.15 -1.03
C MET A 413 9.14 1.84 -2.47
N GLU A 414 8.26 2.61 -3.06
CA GLU A 414 7.78 2.28 -4.40
C GLU A 414 8.75 2.63 -5.50
N ALA A 415 8.43 2.15 -6.71
CA ALA A 415 9.30 2.32 -7.85
C ALA A 415 9.65 3.80 -8.07
N TYR A 416 10.93 4.07 -8.27
CA TYR A 416 11.45 5.39 -8.55
C TYR A 416 12.53 5.33 -9.62
N ARG A 417 12.84 6.48 -10.20
CA ARG A 417 13.87 6.62 -11.25
C ARG A 417 15.28 6.51 -10.67
N GLY A 418 15.74 5.29 -10.40
CA GLY A 418 17.06 5.01 -9.78
C GLY A 418 18.29 5.42 -10.61
N LYS A 419 18.11 5.82 -11.88
CA LYS A 419 19.19 6.40 -12.71
C LYS A 419 19.60 7.81 -12.25
N GLN A 420 18.78 8.49 -11.44
CA GLN A 420 19.10 9.81 -10.91
C GLN A 420 19.95 9.68 -9.63
N PRO A 421 21.25 10.06 -9.65
CA PRO A 421 22.16 9.79 -8.53
C PRO A 421 21.71 10.43 -7.22
N GLY A 422 21.22 11.67 -7.27
CA GLY A 422 20.72 12.37 -6.08
C GLY A 422 19.47 11.72 -5.46
N CYS A 423 18.55 11.22 -6.30
CA CYS A 423 17.38 10.49 -5.81
C CYS A 423 17.77 9.15 -5.18
N ARG A 424 18.65 8.40 -5.86
CA ARG A 424 19.17 7.13 -5.34
C ARG A 424 19.88 7.33 -3.99
N ALA A 425 20.77 8.32 -3.89
CA ALA A 425 21.45 8.63 -2.63
C ALA A 425 20.48 9.01 -1.51
N ALA A 426 19.42 9.77 -1.83
CA ALA A 426 18.36 10.08 -0.86
C ALA A 426 17.62 8.82 -0.39
N VAL A 427 17.25 7.91 -1.30
CA VAL A 427 16.58 6.65 -0.93
C VAL A 427 17.48 5.75 -0.10
N LEU A 428 18.75 5.59 -0.47
CA LEU A 428 19.70 4.78 0.32
C LEU A 428 19.85 5.35 1.74
N ARG A 429 19.97 6.68 1.89
CA ARG A 429 20.01 7.35 3.19
C ARG A 429 18.74 7.16 4.00
N PHE A 430 17.58 7.18 3.34
CA PHE A 430 16.29 6.89 3.98
C PHE A 430 16.24 5.46 4.51
N VAL A 431 16.53 4.47 3.65
CA VAL A 431 16.49 3.03 3.98
C VAL A 431 17.45 2.70 5.11
N ASP A 432 18.67 3.25 5.05
CA ASP A 432 19.69 3.07 6.08
C ASP A 432 19.21 3.53 7.48
N ASN A 433 18.54 4.67 7.56
CA ASN A 433 17.98 5.18 8.82
C ASN A 433 16.69 4.47 9.25
N TRP A 434 15.87 4.01 8.31
CA TRP A 434 14.77 3.10 8.60
C TRP A 434 15.29 1.83 9.27
N VAL A 435 16.30 1.19 8.69
CA VAL A 435 16.88 -0.08 9.19
C VAL A 435 17.43 0.10 10.59
N ARG A 436 18.32 1.08 10.80
CA ARG A 436 18.93 1.32 12.13
C ARG A 436 17.88 1.63 13.19
N ARG A 437 16.93 2.51 12.88
CA ARG A 437 15.96 2.96 13.87
C ARG A 437 14.94 1.89 14.20
N LEU A 438 14.51 1.09 13.22
CA LEU A 438 13.54 0.03 13.45
C LEU A 438 14.13 -1.11 14.27
N LYS A 439 15.40 -1.47 14.01
CA LYS A 439 16.15 -2.42 14.84
C LYS A 439 16.24 -1.94 16.30
N LYS A 440 16.56 -0.65 16.51
CA LYS A 440 16.55 -0.03 17.85
C LYS A 440 15.16 0.01 18.48
N ALA A 441 14.08 -0.01 17.68
CA ALA A 441 12.71 -0.07 18.16
C ALA A 441 12.20 -1.49 18.45
N GLY A 442 13.07 -2.50 18.31
CA GLY A 442 12.79 -3.90 18.65
C GLY A 442 12.15 -4.71 17.53
N TYR A 443 12.19 -4.27 16.26
CA TYR A 443 11.60 -4.99 15.12
C TYR A 443 12.64 -5.30 14.05
N GLU A 444 12.35 -6.31 13.22
CA GLU A 444 13.23 -6.72 12.13
C GLU A 444 12.96 -5.87 10.86
N PRO A 445 13.91 -5.02 10.42
CA PRO A 445 13.68 -4.11 9.31
C PRO A 445 13.71 -4.83 7.97
N CYS A 446 12.60 -4.80 7.26
CA CYS A 446 12.47 -5.37 5.92
C CYS A 446 12.12 -4.26 4.90
N LEU A 447 12.22 -4.57 3.62
CA LEU A 447 11.99 -3.60 2.54
C LEU A 447 11.13 -4.21 1.43
N TYR A 448 10.05 -3.52 1.07
CA TYR A 448 9.36 -3.70 -0.21
C TYR A 448 9.83 -2.67 -1.22
N SER A 449 10.09 -3.11 -2.46
CA SER A 449 10.26 -2.21 -3.62
C SER A 449 10.22 -2.97 -4.95
N SER A 450 10.25 -2.24 -6.07
CA SER A 450 10.51 -2.85 -7.38
C SER A 450 11.92 -3.44 -7.42
N VAL A 451 12.05 -4.60 -8.06
CA VAL A 451 13.35 -5.24 -8.29
C VAL A 451 14.32 -4.32 -9.04
N LYS A 452 13.81 -3.41 -9.89
CA LYS A 452 14.60 -2.48 -10.72
C LYS A 452 14.92 -1.13 -10.04
N SER A 453 14.43 -0.89 -8.83
CA SER A 453 14.69 0.33 -8.05
C SER A 453 15.40 0.02 -6.72
N ALA A 454 14.71 0.13 -5.58
CA ALA A 454 15.37 0.08 -4.27
C ALA A 454 15.98 -1.29 -3.99
N ILE A 455 15.39 -2.39 -4.46
CA ILE A 455 15.96 -3.73 -4.24
C ILE A 455 17.35 -3.84 -4.88
N ARG A 456 17.47 -3.45 -6.16
CA ARG A 456 18.76 -3.39 -6.86
C ARG A 456 19.70 -2.40 -6.19
N ASP A 457 19.23 -1.18 -5.92
CA ASP A 457 20.09 -0.10 -5.45
C ASP A 457 20.63 -0.39 -4.03
N VAL A 458 19.81 -0.94 -3.13
CA VAL A 458 20.23 -1.38 -1.78
C VAL A 458 21.15 -2.60 -1.86
N GLY A 459 20.86 -3.55 -2.76
CA GLY A 459 21.66 -4.76 -2.90
C GLY A 459 23.08 -4.48 -3.41
N ARG A 460 23.23 -3.50 -4.30
CA ARG A 460 24.53 -3.02 -4.80
C ARG A 460 25.26 -2.07 -3.86
N SER A 461 24.55 -1.47 -2.89
CA SER A 461 25.17 -0.48 -2.02
C SER A 461 26.09 -1.16 -1.02
N GLU A 462 27.27 -0.58 -0.87
CA GLU A 462 28.16 -0.77 0.26
C GLU A 462 28.01 0.47 1.18
N GLY A 463 28.17 0.31 2.49
CA GLY A 463 28.10 1.46 3.43
C GLY A 463 26.71 1.86 3.93
N ILE A 464 25.66 1.06 3.72
CA ILE A 464 24.38 1.22 4.42
C ILE A 464 24.02 -0.02 5.23
N SER A 465 23.22 0.20 6.27
CA SER A 465 22.58 -0.84 7.05
C SER A 465 21.56 -1.54 6.15
N ARG A 466 21.76 -2.83 5.89
CA ARG A 466 20.90 -3.59 4.98
C ARG A 466 19.62 -4.07 5.68
N PRO A 467 18.46 -4.02 5.00
CA PRO A 467 17.26 -4.72 5.45
C PRO A 467 17.54 -6.21 5.66
N VAL A 468 16.90 -6.81 6.65
CA VAL A 468 17.04 -8.24 6.99
C VAL A 468 16.34 -9.13 5.97
N ALA A 469 15.24 -8.68 5.38
CA ALA A 469 14.54 -9.38 4.31
C ALA A 469 13.94 -8.40 3.29
N VAL A 470 13.66 -8.92 2.09
CA VAL A 470 13.11 -8.14 0.98
C VAL A 470 11.82 -8.76 0.46
N TRP A 471 10.88 -7.90 0.10
CA TRP A 471 9.70 -8.21 -0.69
C TRP A 471 9.84 -7.45 -2.03
N PHE A 472 10.18 -8.15 -3.11
CA PHE A 472 10.47 -7.49 -4.38
C PHE A 472 9.33 -7.67 -5.38
N ALA A 473 8.94 -6.57 -6.02
CA ALA A 473 7.98 -6.60 -7.12
C ALA A 473 8.72 -6.83 -8.45
N ASN A 474 8.36 -7.93 -9.11
CA ASN A 474 8.68 -8.21 -10.50
C ASN A 474 7.53 -9.02 -11.11
N TRP A 475 6.65 -8.35 -11.85
CA TRP A 475 5.41 -8.92 -12.38
C TRP A 475 5.62 -9.72 -13.66
N ASP A 476 6.48 -10.73 -13.59
CA ASP A 476 6.80 -11.63 -14.70
C ASP A 476 5.92 -12.89 -14.75
N GLY A 477 4.95 -12.99 -13.84
CA GLY A 477 4.09 -14.18 -13.69
C GLY A 477 4.79 -15.39 -13.08
N ARG A 478 6.07 -15.29 -12.70
CA ARG A 478 6.87 -16.43 -12.21
C ARG A 478 6.86 -16.46 -10.68
N ALA A 479 6.17 -17.44 -10.12
CA ALA A 479 6.13 -17.70 -8.69
C ALA A 479 7.41 -18.39 -8.16
N ARG A 480 8.58 -17.73 -8.32
CA ARG A 480 9.88 -18.15 -7.77
C ARG A 480 10.64 -16.96 -7.19
N VAL A 481 11.20 -17.12 -6.00
CA VAL A 481 11.98 -16.07 -5.29
C VAL A 481 13.47 -16.04 -5.65
N TYR A 482 13.97 -17.05 -6.38
CA TYR A 482 15.35 -17.20 -6.85
C TYR A 482 15.37 -17.33 -8.38
N GLY A 483 16.52 -17.10 -9.00
CA GLY A 483 16.71 -17.10 -10.45
C GLY A 483 16.12 -15.88 -11.16
N ASP A 484 15.96 -14.75 -10.45
CA ASP A 484 15.48 -13.51 -11.02
C ASP A 484 16.66 -12.69 -11.58
N PRO A 485 16.64 -12.27 -12.85
CA PRO A 485 17.81 -11.69 -13.51
C PRO A 485 18.26 -10.34 -12.94
N PHE A 486 17.45 -9.70 -12.09
CA PHE A 486 17.75 -8.40 -11.49
C PHE A 486 18.30 -8.49 -10.06
N ILE A 487 18.22 -9.67 -9.41
CA ILE A 487 18.67 -9.90 -8.04
C ILE A 487 19.46 -11.23 -7.96
N PRO A 488 20.81 -11.17 -7.80
CA PRO A 488 21.64 -12.36 -7.64
C PRO A 488 21.19 -13.24 -6.48
N ASP A 489 21.24 -14.57 -6.61
CA ASP A 489 20.64 -15.53 -5.66
C ASP A 489 21.28 -15.54 -4.26
N GLU A 490 22.50 -15.04 -4.14
CA GLU A 490 23.21 -14.87 -2.88
C GLU A 490 22.65 -13.70 -2.04
N TRP A 491 22.00 -12.71 -2.64
CA TRP A 491 21.48 -11.54 -1.89
C TRP A 491 20.26 -11.90 -1.06
N TRP A 492 20.26 -11.63 0.26
CA TRP A 492 19.13 -12.02 1.12
C TRP A 492 18.74 -13.50 0.97
N SER A 493 19.74 -14.39 0.94
CA SER A 493 19.55 -15.84 0.98
C SER A 493 20.06 -16.43 2.30
N PRO A 494 19.50 -17.54 2.79
CA PRO A 494 18.21 -18.12 2.43
C PRO A 494 17.06 -17.45 3.21
N HIS A 495 15.80 -17.77 2.86
CA HIS A 495 14.59 -17.48 3.65
C HIS A 495 14.33 -16.00 3.99
N ARG A 496 14.78 -15.10 3.12
CA ARG A 496 14.68 -13.65 3.32
C ARG A 496 14.08 -12.93 2.10
N ARG A 497 13.31 -13.67 1.27
CA ARG A 497 12.72 -13.16 0.03
C ARG A 497 11.23 -13.43 -0.09
N ILE A 498 10.50 -12.40 -0.50
CA ILE A 498 9.13 -12.49 -0.99
C ILE A 498 9.11 -11.88 -2.39
N LYS A 499 8.41 -12.49 -3.34
CA LYS A 499 8.23 -11.91 -4.68
C LYS A 499 6.76 -11.63 -4.93
N GLN A 500 6.43 -10.38 -5.25
CA GLN A 500 5.16 -10.04 -5.89
C GLN A 500 5.31 -10.31 -7.38
N TYR A 501 4.73 -11.42 -7.85
CA TYR A 501 4.92 -11.90 -9.23
C TYR A 501 3.76 -11.54 -10.16
N ARG A 502 2.67 -11.00 -9.61
CA ARG A 502 1.50 -10.54 -10.37
C ARG A 502 0.82 -9.39 -9.62
N GLY A 503 0.66 -8.26 -10.29
CA GLY A 503 -0.08 -7.10 -9.78
C GLY A 503 -1.60 -7.26 -9.90
N GLY A 504 -2.32 -6.18 -9.64
CA GLY A 504 -3.76 -6.17 -9.36
C GLY A 504 -4.62 -6.97 -10.31
N HIS A 505 -5.36 -7.93 -9.76
CA HIS A 505 -6.37 -8.71 -10.46
C HIS A 505 -7.36 -9.30 -9.47
N ARG A 506 -8.52 -9.73 -9.96
CA ARG A 506 -9.51 -10.44 -9.12
C ARG A 506 -9.21 -11.94 -9.10
N GLU A 507 -9.24 -12.52 -7.92
CA GLU A 507 -9.37 -13.96 -7.72
C GLU A 507 -10.59 -14.26 -6.86
N THR A 508 -11.11 -15.49 -6.96
CA THR A 508 -12.24 -15.96 -6.18
C THR A 508 -11.85 -17.26 -5.48
N HIS A 509 -11.97 -17.28 -4.15
CA HIS A 509 -11.68 -18.46 -3.32
C HIS A 509 -12.78 -18.63 -2.28
N GLY A 510 -13.28 -19.85 -2.11
CA GLY A 510 -14.39 -20.14 -1.19
C GLY A 510 -15.63 -19.24 -1.41
N GLY A 511 -15.92 -18.89 -2.68
CA GLY A 511 -17.05 -18.02 -3.05
C GLY A 511 -16.82 -16.51 -2.83
N VAL A 512 -15.65 -16.09 -2.34
CA VAL A 512 -15.34 -14.68 -2.07
C VAL A 512 -14.34 -14.16 -3.10
N THR A 513 -14.71 -13.07 -3.78
CA THR A 513 -13.85 -12.39 -4.77
C THR A 513 -13.15 -11.19 -4.15
N ILE A 514 -11.82 -11.08 -4.35
CA ILE A 514 -11.01 -9.96 -3.86
C ILE A 514 -10.05 -9.54 -4.97
N ASN A 515 -9.83 -8.23 -5.12
CA ASN A 515 -8.72 -7.71 -5.92
C ASN A 515 -7.42 -7.82 -5.13
N ILE A 516 -6.47 -8.60 -5.64
CA ILE A 516 -5.20 -8.91 -4.98
C ILE A 516 -4.02 -8.71 -5.91
N ASP A 517 -2.84 -8.65 -5.31
CA ASP A 517 -1.57 -8.99 -5.94
C ASP A 517 -1.13 -10.37 -5.43
N ASN A 518 -0.59 -11.22 -6.31
CA ASN A 518 -0.06 -12.51 -5.88
C ASN A 518 1.40 -12.42 -5.45
N ASN A 519 1.70 -13.14 -4.37
CA ASN A 519 3.04 -13.26 -3.82
C ASN A 519 3.46 -14.73 -3.72
N ILE A 520 4.76 -14.98 -3.90
CA ILE A 520 5.40 -16.23 -3.48
C ILE A 520 6.39 -15.90 -2.36
N VAL A 521 6.34 -16.68 -1.29
CA VAL A 521 7.08 -16.40 -0.06
C VAL A 521 8.11 -17.49 0.16
N ASP A 522 9.37 -17.08 0.39
CA ASP A 522 10.43 -17.83 1.06
C ASP A 522 11.17 -16.83 1.97
N GLY A 523 10.46 -16.32 2.97
CA GLY A 523 10.80 -15.03 3.57
C GLY A 523 10.28 -14.85 4.97
N ARG A 524 10.83 -13.84 5.66
CA ARG A 524 10.44 -13.48 7.02
C ARG A 524 9.01 -12.94 7.06
N VAL A 525 8.22 -13.50 7.96
CA VAL A 525 6.81 -13.16 8.16
C VAL A 525 6.48 -13.28 9.64
N TYR A 526 5.50 -12.51 10.11
CA TYR A 526 4.92 -12.68 11.44
C TYR A 526 4.07 -13.95 11.46
#